data_AF-A0AAW7QWF0-F1
#
_entry.id   AF-A0AAW7QWF0-F1
#
_cell.length_a   1.000
_cell.length_b   1.000
_cell.length_c   1.000
_cell.angle_alpha   90.00
_cell.angle_beta   90.00
_cell.angle_gamma   90.00
#
_symmetry.space_group_name_H-M   'P 1'
#
loop_
_entity.id
_entity.type
_entity.pdbx_description
1 polymer ?
#
loop_
_entity_poly.entity_id
_entity_poly.type
_entity_poly.pdbx_seq_one_letter_code
_entity_poly.pdbx_strand_id
1 'polypeptide(L)' 'MMDAKTIIFGDTAIDRLLQWLRASGEPKDVRDLLLHYLEILCKLVTEEGE' A
#
# COMPACT_ATOMS: atom_id res chain seq x y z
N MET A 1 2.81 23.98 -13.60
CA MET A 1 4.04 23.31 -13.08
C MET A 1 3.73 22.90 -11.66
N MET A 2 4.03 21.63 -11.31
CA MET A 2 3.41 20.80 -10.25
C MET A 2 2.06 20.22 -10.67
N ASP A 3 2.12 19.14 -11.46
CA ASP A 3 1.05 18.16 -11.57
C ASP A 3 0.91 17.53 -10.17
N ALA A 4 0.08 18.14 -9.34
CA ALA A 4 -0.40 17.54 -8.10
C ALA A 4 -1.30 16.38 -8.51
N LYS A 5 -0.67 15.32 -9.04
CA LYS A 5 -1.27 14.03 -9.28
C LYS A 5 -1.78 13.59 -7.92
N THR A 6 -3.06 13.82 -7.72
CA THR A 6 -3.86 13.58 -6.53
C THR A 6 -3.26 12.43 -5.73
N ILE A 7 -2.48 12.74 -4.69
CA ILE A 7 -2.20 11.76 -3.65
C ILE A 7 -3.53 11.67 -2.92
N ILE A 8 -4.35 10.72 -3.38
CA ILE A 8 -5.69 10.47 -2.89
C ILE A 8 -5.60 10.34 -1.37
N PHE A 9 -6.20 11.30 -0.67
CA PHE A 9 -6.39 11.30 0.78
C PHE A 9 -7.47 10.27 1.15
N GLY A 10 -7.23 9.01 0.80
CA GLY A 10 -8.10 7.88 1.06
C GLY A 10 -7.23 6.63 1.08
N ASP A 11 -7.19 5.97 2.25
CA ASP A 11 -6.57 4.66 2.46
C ASP A 11 -5.23 4.46 1.72
N THR A 12 -4.15 5.02 2.28
CA THR A 12 -2.83 4.88 1.65
C THR A 12 -2.42 3.41 1.56
N ALA A 13 -1.58 3.06 0.59
CA ALA A 13 -0.98 1.72 0.52
C ALA A 13 -0.29 1.31 1.84
N ILE A 14 0.20 2.31 2.59
CA ILE A 14 0.78 2.11 3.93
C ILE A 14 -0.30 1.83 4.98
N ASP A 15 -1.48 2.46 4.94
CA ASP A 15 -2.60 2.13 5.83
C ASP A 15 -3.04 0.68 5.67
N ARG A 16 -3.17 0.20 4.43
CA ARG A 16 -3.47 -1.21 4.13
C ARG A 16 -2.40 -2.15 4.66
N LEU A 17 -1.12 -1.79 4.49
CA LEU A 17 0.00 -2.55 5.02
C LEU A 17 -0.04 -2.60 6.55
N LEU A 18 -0.34 -1.47 7.21
CA LEU A 18 -0.44 -1.37 8.66
C LEU A 18 -1.64 -2.15 9.21
N GLN A 19 -2.79 -2.13 8.53
CA GLN A 19 -3.95 -2.95 8.86
C GLN A 19 -3.61 -4.44 8.79
N TRP A 20 -2.94 -4.86 7.71
CA TRP A 20 -2.47 -6.25 7.57
C TRP A 20 -1.49 -6.65 8.67
N LEU A 21 -0.51 -5.79 8.97
CA LEU A 21 0.48 -6.03 10.02
C LEU A 21 -0.18 -6.14 11.40
N ARG A 22 -1.12 -5.24 11.72
CA ARG A 22 -1.89 -5.28 12.98
C ARG A 22 -2.78 -6.51 13.06
N ALA A 23 -3.41 -6.92 11.96
CA ALA A 23 -4.25 -8.11 11.92
C ALA A 23 -3.43 -9.39 12.16
N SER A 24 -2.17 -9.43 11.73
CA SER A 24 -1.31 -10.58 11.99
C SER A 24 -0.83 -10.67 13.44
N GLY A 25 -0.74 -9.55 14.17
CA GLY A 25 -0.29 -9.52 15.58
C GLY A 25 1.15 -9.99 15.82
N GLU A 26 1.91 -10.29 14.77
CA GLU A 26 3.26 -10.86 14.83
C GLU A 26 4.26 -9.92 14.15
N PRO A 27 5.51 -9.84 14.65
CA PRO A 27 6.58 -9.15 13.95
C PRO A 27 6.84 -9.85 12.61
N LYS A 28 6.67 -9.11 11.52
CA LYS A 28 6.96 -9.58 10.17
C LYS A 28 8.36 -9.15 9.75
N ASP A 29 8.99 -9.97 8.90
CA ASP A 29 10.27 -9.61 8.31
C ASP A 29 10.09 -8.39 7.37
N VAL A 30 11.12 -7.56 7.30
CA VAL A 30 11.13 -6.37 6.44
C VAL A 30 10.97 -6.75 4.97
N ARG A 31 11.48 -7.92 4.55
CA ARG A 31 11.30 -8.46 3.19
C ARG A 31 9.83 -8.76 2.91
N ASP A 32 9.14 -9.42 3.83
CA ASP A 32 7.71 -9.74 3.68
C ASP A 32 6.85 -8.47 3.64
N LEU A 33 7.18 -7.49 4.49
CA LEU A 33 6.53 -6.17 4.47
C LEU A 33 6.70 -5.46 3.12
N LEU A 34 7.90 -5.50 2.55
CA LEU A 34 8.18 -4.89 1.24
C LEU A 34 7.46 -5.60 0.10
N LEU A 35 7.44 -6.93 0.09
CA LEU A 35 6.72 -7.71 -0.93
C LEU A 35 5.23 -7.38 -0.89
N HIS A 36 4.63 -7.39 0.31
CA HIS A 36 3.22 -7.10 0.46
C HIS A 36 2.87 -5.65 0.09
N TYR A 37 3.75 -4.70 0.42
CA TYR A 37 3.60 -3.31 0.02
C TYR A 37 3.65 -3.14 -1.51
N LEU A 38 4.56 -3.83 -2.19
CA LEU A 38 4.63 -3.83 -3.65
C LEU A 38 3.38 -4.44 -4.29
N GLU A 39 2.81 -5.50 -3.71
CA GLU A 39 1.54 -6.07 -4.15
C GLU A 39 0.38 -5.07 -4.02
N ILE A 40 0.30 -4.36 -2.89
CA ILE A 40 -0.74 -3.34 -2.66
C ILE A 40 -0.60 -2.22 -3.70
N LEU A 41 0.62 -1.73 -3.93
CA LEU A 41 0.89 -0.70 -4.94
C LEU A 41 0.55 -1.19 -6.36
N CYS A 42 0.91 -2.43 -6.70
CA CYS A 42 0.61 -3.02 -7.99
C CYS A 42 -0.91 -3.08 -8.23
N LYS A 43 -1.67 -3.54 -7.23
CA LYS A 43 -3.14 -3.56 -7.30
C LYS A 43 -3.73 -2.17 -7.49
N LEU A 44 -3.29 -1.19 -6.70
CA LEU A 44 -3.76 0.19 -6.81
C LEU A 44 -3.51 0.79 -8.20
N VAL A 45 -2.33 0.57 -8.77
CA VAL A 45 -1.98 1.07 -10.12
C VAL A 45 -2.75 0.33 -11.22
N THR A 46 -3.08 -0.96 -11.01
CA THR A 46 -3.80 -1.77 -12.00
C THR A 46 -5.31 -1.53 -11.95
N GLU A 47 -5.88 -1.28 -10.77
CA GLU A 47 -7.31 -0.98 -10.57
C GLU A 47 -7.69 0.43 -11.04
N GLU A 48 -6.77 1.39 -11.05
CA GLU A 48 -7.00 2.72 -11.65
C GLU A 48 -6.86 2.74 -13.20
N GLY A 49 -6.59 1.58 -13.82
CA GLY A 49 -6.31 1.44 -15.25
C GLY A 49 -7.47 0.97 -16.14
N GLU A 50 -8.68 0.78 -15.59
CA GLU A 50 -9.87 0.27 -16.31
C GLU A 50 -10.95 1.35 -16.52
#